data_AF-A0A3M7P5I4-F1
#
_entry.id   AF-A0A3M7P5I4-F1
#
_cell.length_a   1.000
_cell.length_b   1.000
_cell.length_c   1.000
_cell.angle_alpha   90.00
_cell.angle_beta   90.00
_cell.angle_gamma   90.00
#
_symmetry.space_group_name_H-M   'P 1'
#
loop_
_entity.id
_entity.type
_entity.pdbx_description
1 polymer ?
#
loop_
_entity_poly.entity_id
_entity_poly.type
_entity_poly.pdbx_seq_one_letter_code
_entity_poly.pdbx_strand_id
1 'polypeptide(L)'
;ATSSKALWEVEVARRNACRGGAARWSHLIRFKHLGTGLYIAAEMDDDLTEDSMRSRLRGDITEPVFSLVAVKSENNLSTLFELDDTTTITQQDSFIPNTSYIRLKHSKTKTWVHSTSIPIDKEEEKPIMWKIGSARTKEDREAFQLIPVSTIEVRDLDFANDAAKMLTIYAEKLFRNELGVNDRRALHSLLADLVFFITESENSVNPFEITMNKPNRERQKLMREQNILQQIFKILKFKTDLKENRSSIQ
;
A
#
# COMPACT_ATOMS: atom_id res chain seq x y z
N ALA A 1 -7.72 5.85 6.59
CA ALA A 1 -6.92 6.53 5.55
C ALA A 1 -7.81 6.84 4.36
N THR A 2 -7.41 7.73 3.45
CA THR A 2 -8.25 8.07 2.28
C THR A 2 -8.14 7.02 1.16
N SER A 3 -7.20 6.08 1.20
CA SER A 3 -7.05 4.94 0.27
C SER A 3 -6.15 3.85 0.87
N SER A 4 -6.37 2.60 0.47
CA SER A 4 -5.52 1.46 0.82
C SER A 4 -4.07 1.60 0.33
N LYS A 5 -3.84 2.38 -0.73
CA LYS A 5 -2.51 2.67 -1.30
C LYS A 5 -1.64 3.57 -0.42
N ALA A 6 -2.22 4.19 0.61
CA ALA A 6 -1.52 5.10 1.51
C ALA A 6 -1.11 4.44 2.84
N LEU A 7 -1.28 3.12 2.95
CA LEU A 7 -1.09 2.39 4.21
C LEU A 7 0.32 1.79 4.28
N TRP A 8 1.06 2.20 5.31
CA TRP A 8 2.45 1.82 5.52
C TRP A 8 2.65 1.28 6.95
N GLU A 9 3.32 0.14 7.06
CA GLU A 9 3.86 -0.41 8.29
C GLU A 9 5.23 0.22 8.56
N VAL A 10 5.41 0.75 9.77
CA VAL A 10 6.66 1.38 10.22
C VAL A 10 7.43 0.35 11.05
N GLU A 11 8.58 -0.08 10.54
CA GLU A 11 9.41 -1.09 11.18
C GLU A 11 10.69 -0.45 11.75
N VAL A 12 10.96 -0.65 13.05
CA VAL A 12 12.24 -0.25 13.65
C VAL A 12 13.31 -1.25 13.22
N ALA A 13 14.34 -0.77 12.51
CA ALA A 13 15.43 -1.62 12.06
C ALA A 13 16.28 -2.06 13.26
N ARG A 14 16.17 -3.33 13.64
CA ARG A 14 16.96 -3.97 14.71
C ARG A 14 17.70 -5.18 14.17
N ARG A 15 18.88 -5.47 14.73
CA ARG A 15 19.64 -6.70 14.43
C ARG A 15 18.89 -7.97 14.82
N ASN A 16 18.02 -7.90 15.83
CA ASN A 16 17.24 -9.04 16.31
C ASN A 16 15.79 -8.92 15.82
N ALA A 17 15.29 -9.99 15.20
CA ALA A 17 14.02 -10.06 14.47
C ALA A 17 12.75 -9.99 15.34
N CYS A 18 12.82 -9.52 16.58
CA CYS A 18 11.63 -9.29 17.39
C CYS A 18 10.87 -8.10 16.79
N ARG A 19 9.87 -8.40 15.95
CA ARG A 19 8.92 -7.42 15.43
C ARG A 19 8.29 -6.66 16.60
N GLY A 20 8.47 -5.34 16.61
CA GLY A 20 7.79 -4.44 17.52
C GLY A 20 8.68 -3.66 18.48
N GLY A 21 8.10 -2.61 19.04
CA GLY A 21 8.73 -1.68 19.97
C GLY A 21 8.48 -0.23 19.56
N ALA A 22 8.46 0.67 20.54
CA ALA A 22 8.34 2.09 20.28
C ALA A 22 9.58 2.62 19.53
N ALA A 23 9.34 3.40 18.47
CA ALA A 23 10.40 4.09 17.75
C ALA A 23 10.93 5.27 18.58
N ARG A 24 12.24 5.52 18.46
CA ARG A 24 12.94 6.68 19.02
C ARG A 24 13.57 7.46 17.89
N TRP A 25 13.81 8.76 18.07
CA TRP A 25 14.41 9.60 17.04
C TRP A 25 15.79 9.10 16.58
N SER A 26 16.54 8.45 17.46
CA SER A 26 17.83 7.82 17.16
C SER A 26 17.74 6.52 16.34
N HIS A 27 16.55 5.95 16.14
CA HIS A 27 16.41 4.68 15.43
C HIS A 27 16.35 4.84 13.91
N LEU A 28 16.87 3.83 13.22
CA LEU A 28 16.63 3.63 11.80
C LEU A 28 15.28 2.95 11.59
N ILE A 29 14.55 3.42 10.58
CA ILE A 29 13.18 3.03 10.28
C ILE A 29 13.11 2.50 8.84
N ARG A 30 12.28 1.48 8.63
CA ARG A 30 11.83 1.03 7.31
C ARG A 30 10.35 1.30 7.15
N PHE A 31 9.95 1.64 5.93
CA PHE A 31 8.55 1.82 5.56
C PHE A 31 8.16 0.70 4.59
N LYS A 32 7.21 -0.12 5.01
CA LYS A 32 6.70 -1.25 4.22
C LYS A 32 5.26 -0.99 3.84
N HIS A 33 4.95 -1.04 2.56
CA HIS A 33 3.58 -0.89 2.07
C HIS A 33 2.74 -2.09 2.51
N LEU A 34 1.61 -1.84 3.16
CA LEU A 34 0.76 -2.91 3.71
C LEU A 34 0.14 -3.78 2.61
N GLY A 35 -0.32 -3.18 1.51
CA GLY A 35 -1.00 -3.93 0.44
C GLY A 35 -0.09 -4.80 -0.43
N THR A 36 1.16 -4.38 -0.65
CA THR A 36 2.10 -5.09 -1.57
C THR A 36 3.26 -5.76 -0.86
N GLY A 37 3.53 -5.41 0.41
CA GLY A 37 4.70 -5.88 1.16
C GLY A 37 6.04 -5.33 0.68
N LEU A 38 6.03 -4.38 -0.28
CA LEU A 38 7.24 -3.72 -0.77
C LEU A 38 7.71 -2.63 0.19
N TYR A 39 8.99 -2.32 0.15
CA TYR A 39 9.63 -1.33 1.00
C TYR A 39 10.00 -0.10 0.20
N ILE A 40 9.91 1.08 0.82
CA ILE A 40 10.47 2.30 0.25
C ILE A 40 11.99 2.23 0.33
N ALA A 41 12.67 2.51 -0.77
CA ALA A 41 14.10 2.72 -0.86
C ALA A 41 14.41 4.05 -1.55
N ALA A 42 15.65 4.54 -1.43
CA ALA A 42 16.16 5.61 -2.29
C ALA A 42 17.27 5.08 -3.20
N GLU A 43 17.12 5.32 -4.49
CA GLU A 43 18.05 4.91 -5.55
C GLU A 43 18.40 6.09 -6.46
N MET A 44 19.51 5.99 -7.18
CA MET A 44 19.99 7.06 -8.05
C MET A 44 18.91 7.39 -9.10
N ASP A 45 18.60 8.67 -9.28
CA ASP A 45 17.58 9.13 -10.21
C ASP A 45 18.23 9.61 -11.51
N ASP A 46 18.11 8.79 -12.55
CA ASP A 46 18.64 9.07 -13.90
C ASP A 46 17.66 9.90 -14.75
N ASP A 47 16.52 10.33 -14.20
CA ASP A 47 15.54 11.13 -14.93
C ASP A 47 16.06 12.55 -15.19
N LEU A 48 16.22 12.88 -16.47
CA LEU A 48 16.74 14.16 -16.93
C LEU A 48 15.69 15.28 -16.94
N THR A 49 14.44 15.01 -16.56
CA THR A 49 13.37 16.02 -16.52
C THR A 49 13.76 17.16 -15.56
N GLU A 50 13.86 18.39 -16.06
CA GLU A 50 14.22 19.53 -15.22
C GLU A 50 13.16 19.79 -14.13
N ASP A 51 13.61 19.99 -12.90
CA ASP A 51 12.76 20.35 -11.77
C ASP A 51 13.49 21.36 -10.89
N SER A 52 12.85 22.52 -10.67
CA SER A 52 13.48 23.65 -9.96
C SER A 52 13.85 23.29 -8.52
N MET A 53 13.00 22.54 -7.82
CA MET A 53 13.24 22.14 -6.44
C MET A 53 14.39 21.14 -6.35
N ARG A 54 14.39 20.11 -7.18
CA ARG A 54 15.46 19.11 -7.28
C ARG A 54 16.80 19.75 -7.61
N SER A 55 16.84 20.68 -8.57
CA SER A 55 18.07 21.40 -8.94
C SER A 55 18.59 22.28 -7.80
N ARG A 56 17.70 23.00 -7.10
CA ARG A 56 18.08 23.83 -5.95
C ARG A 56 18.58 23.00 -4.77
N LEU A 57 17.96 21.85 -4.49
CA LEU A 57 18.29 21.02 -3.33
C LEU A 57 19.46 20.07 -3.57
N ARG A 58 19.85 19.83 -4.83
CA ARG A 58 21.02 19.00 -5.19
C ARG A 58 22.30 19.45 -4.47
N GLY A 59 22.50 20.76 -4.34
CA GLY A 59 23.77 21.33 -3.88
C GLY A 59 24.71 21.57 -5.05
N ASP A 60 25.88 20.93 -5.05
CA ASP A 60 26.81 20.98 -6.19
C ASP A 60 26.21 20.26 -7.41
N ILE A 61 26.46 20.77 -8.61
CA ILE A 61 25.94 20.19 -9.86
C ILE A 61 26.43 18.75 -10.10
N THR A 62 27.60 18.40 -9.55
CA THR A 62 28.22 17.08 -9.64
C THR A 62 27.64 16.05 -8.67
N GLU A 63 26.88 16.48 -7.67
CA GLU A 63 26.29 15.57 -6.68
C GLU A 63 25.12 14.79 -7.29
N PRO A 64 25.03 13.48 -7.03
CA PRO A 64 23.93 12.67 -7.50
C PRO A 64 22.63 13.05 -6.80
N VAL A 65 21.52 12.95 -7.54
CA VAL A 65 20.16 13.00 -7.00
C VAL A 65 19.58 11.60 -6.93
N PHE A 66 18.65 11.42 -6.00
CA PHE A 66 18.00 10.13 -5.75
C PHE A 66 16.49 10.30 -5.86
N SER A 67 15.78 9.19 -6.06
CA SER A 67 14.33 9.14 -6.02
C SER A 67 13.87 7.97 -5.16
N LEU A 68 12.66 8.10 -4.61
CA LEU A 68 12.06 7.02 -3.84
C LEU A 68 11.46 5.96 -4.77
N VAL A 69 11.81 4.70 -4.52
CA VAL A 69 11.36 3.54 -5.28
C VAL A 69 10.84 2.44 -4.36
N ALA A 70 10.02 1.55 -4.90
CA ALA A 70 9.49 0.40 -4.17
C ALA A 70 10.29 -0.87 -4.50
N VAL A 71 10.85 -1.52 -3.48
CA VAL A 71 11.70 -2.71 -3.63
C VAL A 71 11.21 -3.88 -2.78
N LYS A 72 11.51 -5.11 -3.21
CA LYS A 72 11.33 -6.31 -2.36
C LYS A 72 12.45 -6.33 -1.30
N SER A 73 12.12 -6.71 -0.06
CA SER A 73 13.09 -6.71 1.05
C SER A 73 13.60 -8.10 1.39
N GLU A 74 14.92 -8.23 1.41
CA GLU A 74 15.65 -9.27 2.16
C GLU A 74 16.77 -8.64 3.02
N ASN A 75 16.56 -7.43 3.56
CA ASN A 75 17.50 -6.66 4.42
C ASN A 75 18.43 -5.65 3.68
N ASN A 76 17.92 -4.93 2.66
CA ASN A 76 18.68 -3.92 1.90
C ASN A 76 18.89 -2.61 2.69
N LEU A 77 20.12 -2.06 2.71
CA LEU A 77 20.45 -0.79 3.37
C LEU A 77 19.79 0.43 2.71
N SER A 78 19.39 0.34 1.43
CA SER A 78 18.73 1.45 0.71
C SER A 78 17.31 1.75 1.20
N THR A 79 16.75 0.93 2.09
CA THR A 79 15.39 1.13 2.66
C THR A 79 15.41 1.69 4.07
N LEU A 80 16.59 2.11 4.56
CA LEU A 80 16.77 2.61 5.92
C LEU A 80 16.69 4.14 5.94
N PHE A 81 15.82 4.68 6.79
CA PHE A 81 15.61 6.10 6.97
C PHE A 81 15.81 6.51 8.43
N GLU A 82 16.36 7.70 8.62
CA GLU A 82 16.40 8.43 9.89
C GLU A 82 15.20 9.40 9.89
N LEU A 83 14.52 9.51 11.03
CA LEU A 83 13.43 10.47 11.22
C LEU A 83 13.99 11.69 11.95
N ASP A 84 13.78 12.86 11.39
CA ASP A 84 14.18 14.14 11.97
C ASP A 84 12.94 14.90 12.43
N ASP A 85 12.98 15.42 13.66
CA ASP A 85 11.89 16.23 14.21
C ASP A 85 11.88 17.62 13.55
N THR A 86 10.68 18.16 13.38
CA THR A 86 10.49 19.54 12.93
C THR A 86 10.73 20.56 14.05
N THR A 87 10.59 20.14 15.30
CA THR A 87 10.83 20.97 16.49
C THR A 87 12.24 20.68 17.02
N THR A 88 13.13 21.66 16.97
CA THR A 88 14.58 21.53 17.26
C THR A 88 14.92 21.21 18.73
N ILE A 89 13.93 20.76 19.52
CA ILE A 89 13.95 20.70 20.99
C ILE A 89 13.96 19.25 21.51
N THR A 90 13.69 18.25 20.67
CA THR A 90 13.60 16.84 21.08
C THR A 90 14.96 16.22 21.36
N GLN A 91 15.07 15.59 22.54
CA GLN A 91 16.23 14.77 22.89
C GLN A 91 16.29 13.54 21.99
N GLN A 92 17.47 13.21 21.45
CA GLN A 92 17.64 12.11 20.49
C GLN A 92 17.18 10.73 21.00
N ASP A 93 17.07 10.53 22.32
CA ASP A 93 16.63 9.26 22.92
C ASP A 93 15.15 9.24 23.33
N SER A 94 14.37 10.29 23.03
CA SER A 94 12.94 10.28 23.29
C SER A 94 12.18 9.41 22.27
N PHE A 95 11.03 8.88 22.68
CA PHE A 95 10.12 8.18 21.78
C PHE A 95 9.47 9.14 20.79
N ILE A 96 9.13 8.63 19.61
CA ILE A 96 8.47 9.39 18.55
C ILE A 96 6.95 9.36 18.79
N PRO A 97 6.29 10.52 18.97
CA PRO A 97 4.83 10.58 19.02
C PRO A 97 4.20 10.17 17.68
N ASN A 98 3.08 9.46 17.74
CA ASN A 98 2.38 8.90 16.57
C ASN A 98 1.69 9.94 15.66
N THR A 99 1.71 11.22 16.04
CA THR A 99 1.13 12.36 15.29
C THR A 99 2.16 13.42 14.94
N SER A 100 3.44 13.08 14.99
CA SER A 100 4.55 14.02 14.75
C SER A 100 4.65 14.45 13.29
N TYR A 101 5.12 15.68 13.09
CA TYR A 101 5.64 16.12 11.80
C TYR A 101 7.13 15.80 11.73
N ILE A 102 7.50 15.05 10.70
CA ILE A 102 8.82 14.47 10.53
C ILE A 102 9.43 14.86 9.18
N ARG A 103 10.74 14.85 9.11
CA ARG A 103 11.48 14.82 7.85
C ARG A 103 12.20 13.49 7.72
N LEU A 104 12.30 13.03 6.48
CA LEU A 104 12.92 11.76 6.17
C LEU A 104 14.32 12.00 5.61
N LYS A 105 15.31 11.37 6.24
CA LYS A 105 16.68 11.36 5.73
C LYS A 105 17.07 9.93 5.41
N HIS A 106 17.51 9.70 4.19
CA HIS A 106 17.97 8.38 3.78
C HIS A 106 19.34 8.07 4.41
N SER A 107 19.43 6.93 5.09
CA SER A 107 20.59 6.58 5.91
C SER A 107 21.86 6.33 5.09
N LYS A 108 21.75 5.69 3.92
CA LYS A 108 22.91 5.31 3.09
C LYS A 108 23.51 6.50 2.33
N THR A 109 22.68 7.32 1.68
CA THR A 109 23.13 8.45 0.85
C THR A 109 23.23 9.76 1.63
N LYS A 110 22.69 9.80 2.86
CA LYS A 110 22.61 11.00 3.70
C LYS A 110 21.87 12.17 3.02
N THR A 111 20.90 11.84 2.17
CA THR A 111 20.04 12.81 1.46
C THR A 111 18.68 12.95 2.15
N TRP A 112 18.04 14.09 1.97
CA TRP A 112 16.73 14.42 2.51
C TRP A 112 15.66 14.22 1.46
N VAL A 113 14.52 13.65 1.85
CA VAL A 113 13.37 13.47 0.96
C VAL A 113 12.67 14.81 0.75
N HIS A 114 12.28 15.09 -0.49
CA HIS A 114 11.58 16.31 -0.87
C HIS A 114 10.58 16.04 -2.01
N SER A 115 9.63 16.95 -2.20
CA SER A 115 8.69 16.88 -3.33
C SER A 115 9.36 17.27 -4.65
N THR A 116 8.82 16.78 -5.76
CA THR A 116 9.22 17.23 -7.10
C THR A 116 7.98 17.46 -7.96
N SER A 117 8.14 18.22 -9.04
CA SER A 117 7.12 18.40 -10.09
C SER A 117 7.40 17.50 -11.29
N ILE A 118 8.08 16.37 -11.10
CA ILE A 118 8.35 15.39 -12.15
C ILE A 118 7.21 14.36 -12.16
N PRO A 119 6.38 14.29 -13.20
CA PRO A 119 5.28 13.32 -13.26
C PRO A 119 5.81 11.91 -13.50
N ILE A 120 5.16 10.90 -12.90
CA ILE A 120 5.45 9.49 -13.15
C ILE A 120 4.49 8.85 -14.17
N ASP A 121 3.31 9.43 -14.33
CA ASP A 121 2.24 9.05 -15.27
C ASP A 121 2.26 9.96 -16.50
N LYS A 122 3.40 9.99 -17.21
CA LYS A 122 3.64 10.88 -18.37
C LYS A 122 2.74 10.55 -19.58
N GLU A 123 2.22 9.33 -19.62
CA GLU A 123 1.33 8.81 -20.66
C GLU A 123 -0.12 9.27 -20.51
N GLU A 124 -0.52 9.74 -19.33
CA GLU A 124 -1.88 10.19 -19.06
C GLU A 124 -2.10 11.61 -19.59
N GLU A 125 -3.30 11.90 -20.13
CA GLU A 125 -3.66 13.23 -20.65
C GLU A 125 -3.50 14.32 -19.59
N LYS A 126 -3.72 13.97 -18.33
CA LYS A 126 -3.53 14.84 -17.17
C LYS A 126 -2.81 14.07 -16.06
N PRO A 127 -1.47 14.19 -15.96
CA PRO A 127 -0.70 13.58 -14.89
C PRO A 127 -1.17 14.05 -13.51
N ILE A 128 -1.34 13.12 -12.58
CA ILE A 128 -1.75 13.41 -11.19
C ILE A 128 -0.78 12.82 -10.16
N MET A 129 0.22 12.05 -10.61
CA MET A 129 1.20 11.42 -9.74
C MET A 129 2.59 12.01 -9.95
N TRP A 130 3.20 12.42 -8.84
CA TRP A 130 4.51 13.05 -8.85
C TRP A 130 5.56 12.15 -8.23
N LYS A 131 6.76 12.19 -8.79
CA LYS A 131 7.94 11.53 -8.25
C LYS A 131 8.33 12.19 -6.94
N ILE A 132 8.76 11.40 -5.97
CA ILE A 132 9.36 11.90 -4.73
C ILE A 132 10.87 11.82 -4.86
N GLY A 133 11.53 12.96 -4.68
CA GLY A 133 12.98 13.11 -4.81
C GLY A 133 13.69 12.98 -3.49
N SER A 134 15.01 12.81 -3.55
CA SER A 134 15.89 12.95 -2.41
C SER A 134 17.23 13.59 -2.81
N ALA A 135 17.62 14.64 -2.09
CA ALA A 135 18.77 15.48 -2.42
C ALA A 135 19.58 15.86 -1.17
N ARG A 136 20.79 16.40 -1.36
CA ARG A 136 21.73 16.65 -0.26
C ARG A 136 21.28 17.76 0.69
N THR A 137 20.69 18.82 0.13
CA THR A 137 20.23 19.98 0.91
C THR A 137 18.86 19.67 1.52
N LYS A 138 18.72 20.00 2.80
CA LYS A 138 17.47 19.86 3.54
C LYS A 138 16.52 21.00 3.19
N GLU A 139 15.26 20.69 2.91
CA GLU A 139 14.18 21.67 2.79
C GLU A 139 13.37 21.70 4.10
N ASP A 140 13.46 22.80 4.85
CA ASP A 140 12.77 22.90 6.14
C ASP A 140 11.28 23.21 6.00
N ARG A 141 10.82 23.70 4.84
CA ARG A 141 9.38 23.99 4.62
C ARG A 141 8.54 22.75 4.35
N GLU A 142 9.18 21.63 4.02
CA GLU A 142 8.50 20.36 3.77
C GLU A 142 8.62 19.44 4.99
N ALA A 143 7.50 18.80 5.32
CA ALA A 143 7.42 17.80 6.38
C ALA A 143 6.29 16.81 6.08
N PHE A 144 6.47 15.58 6.55
CA PHE A 144 5.46 14.53 6.52
C PHE A 144 4.77 14.46 7.87
N GLN A 145 3.45 14.32 7.88
CA GLN A 145 2.71 14.05 9.10
C GLN A 145 2.55 12.54 9.29
N LEU A 146 2.89 12.04 10.48
CA LEU A 146 2.51 10.70 10.89
C LEU A 146 1.01 10.69 11.24
N ILE A 147 0.24 9.82 10.59
CA ILE A 147 -1.19 9.66 10.86
C ILE A 147 -1.41 8.21 11.29
N PRO A 148 -1.82 7.96 12.55
CA PRO A 148 -2.09 6.61 13.00
C PRO A 148 -3.33 6.04 12.31
N VAL A 149 -3.25 4.77 11.96
CA VAL A 149 -4.32 4.02 11.30
C VAL A 149 -4.92 3.03 12.29
N SER A 150 -6.25 2.90 12.29
CA SER A 150 -6.93 1.96 13.19
C SER A 150 -6.61 0.50 12.84
N THR A 151 -6.54 -0.37 13.85
CA THR A 151 -6.32 -1.81 13.63
C THR A 151 -7.46 -2.45 12.84
N ILE A 152 -8.67 -1.88 12.88
CA ILE A 152 -9.82 -2.37 12.12
C ILE A 152 -9.58 -2.17 10.62
N GLU A 153 -9.11 -1.00 10.22
CA GLU A 153 -8.81 -0.70 8.82
C GLU A 153 -7.72 -1.61 8.24
N VAL A 154 -6.71 -1.94 9.04
CA VAL A 154 -5.65 -2.88 8.64
C VAL A 154 -6.22 -4.29 8.46
N ARG A 155 -7.03 -4.79 9.41
CA ARG A 155 -7.69 -6.10 9.30
C ARG A 155 -8.62 -6.20 8.10
N ASP A 156 -9.38 -5.14 7.85
CA ASP A 156 -10.29 -5.06 6.71
C ASP A 156 -9.52 -5.13 5.38
N LEU A 157 -8.36 -4.45 5.29
CA LEU A 157 -7.47 -4.54 4.14
C LEU A 157 -6.88 -5.95 3.98
N ASP A 158 -6.40 -6.56 5.06
CA ASP A 158 -5.83 -7.92 5.04
C ASP A 158 -6.86 -8.94 4.54
N PHE A 159 -8.09 -8.88 5.09
CA PHE A 159 -9.21 -9.70 4.64
C PHE A 159 -9.50 -9.50 3.15
N ALA A 160 -9.58 -8.24 2.69
CA ALA A 160 -9.85 -7.94 1.28
C ALA A 160 -8.74 -8.46 0.35
N ASN A 161 -7.48 -8.33 0.75
CA ASN A 161 -6.34 -8.83 -0.02
C ASN A 161 -6.35 -10.36 -0.13
N ASP A 162 -6.59 -11.06 0.97
CA ASP A 162 -6.61 -12.51 0.98
C ASP A 162 -7.82 -13.07 0.24
N ALA A 163 -8.99 -12.43 0.38
CA ALA A 163 -10.16 -12.75 -0.43
C ALA A 163 -9.88 -12.56 -1.93
N ALA A 164 -9.24 -11.47 -2.34
CA ALA A 164 -8.89 -11.21 -3.74
C ALA A 164 -7.93 -12.28 -4.32
N LYS A 165 -6.91 -12.68 -3.55
CA LYS A 165 -5.98 -13.76 -3.94
C LYS A 165 -6.71 -15.09 -4.09
N MET A 166 -7.54 -15.45 -3.11
CA MET A 166 -8.31 -16.71 -3.15
C MET A 166 -9.29 -16.75 -4.30
N LEU A 167 -10.01 -15.64 -4.56
CA LEU A 167 -10.89 -15.53 -5.73
C LEU A 167 -10.13 -15.67 -7.05
N THR A 168 -8.91 -15.13 -7.14
CA THR A 168 -8.06 -15.29 -8.33
C THR A 168 -7.73 -16.78 -8.55
N ILE A 169 -7.30 -17.49 -7.50
CA ILE A 169 -7.02 -18.94 -7.56
C ILE A 169 -8.27 -19.72 -7.99
N TYR A 170 -9.44 -19.41 -7.42
CA TYR A 170 -10.68 -20.09 -7.77
C TYR A 170 -11.14 -19.76 -9.20
N ALA A 171 -10.98 -18.52 -9.66
CA ALA A 171 -11.27 -18.14 -11.03
C ALA A 171 -10.39 -18.93 -12.00
N GLU A 172 -9.08 -19.03 -11.76
CA GLU A 172 -8.16 -19.83 -12.58
C GLU A 172 -8.51 -21.32 -12.62
N LYS A 173 -8.76 -21.93 -11.45
CA LYS A 173 -9.22 -23.33 -11.37
C LYS A 173 -10.53 -23.54 -12.11
N LEU A 174 -11.45 -22.58 -12.03
CA LEU A 174 -12.72 -22.62 -12.74
C LEU A 174 -12.50 -22.58 -14.26
N PHE A 175 -11.64 -21.69 -14.75
CA PHE A 175 -11.28 -21.62 -16.18
C PHE A 175 -10.64 -22.92 -16.69
N ARG A 176 -9.81 -23.59 -15.88
CA ARG A 176 -9.21 -24.89 -16.22
C ARG A 176 -10.16 -26.09 -16.04
N ASN A 177 -11.39 -25.87 -15.58
CA ASN A 177 -12.34 -26.93 -15.20
C ASN A 177 -11.79 -27.90 -14.12
N GLU A 178 -10.95 -27.40 -13.23
CA GLU A 178 -10.29 -28.14 -12.13
C GLU A 178 -10.94 -27.86 -10.77
N LEU A 179 -12.06 -27.14 -10.74
CA LEU A 179 -12.70 -26.71 -9.49
C LEU A 179 -13.46 -27.86 -8.83
N GLY A 180 -12.81 -28.48 -7.83
CA GLY A 180 -13.35 -29.59 -7.05
C GLY A 180 -14.49 -29.20 -6.09
N VAL A 181 -15.10 -30.21 -5.46
CA VAL A 181 -16.24 -30.01 -4.54
C VAL A 181 -15.86 -29.16 -3.32
N ASN A 182 -14.69 -29.41 -2.73
CA ASN A 182 -14.22 -28.64 -1.57
C ASN A 182 -13.91 -27.19 -1.95
N ASP A 183 -13.29 -26.96 -3.11
CA ASP A 183 -13.04 -25.61 -3.63
C ASP A 183 -14.36 -24.84 -3.84
N ARG A 184 -15.41 -25.51 -4.34
CA ARG A 184 -16.74 -24.89 -4.48
C ARG A 184 -17.36 -24.50 -3.13
N ARG A 185 -17.24 -25.34 -2.10
CA ARG A 185 -17.72 -25.00 -0.75
C ARG A 185 -16.94 -23.82 -0.16
N ALA A 186 -15.62 -23.81 -0.32
CA ALA A 186 -14.76 -22.73 0.16
C ALA A 186 -15.05 -21.41 -0.57
N LEU A 187 -15.23 -21.45 -1.90
CA LEU A 187 -15.63 -20.29 -2.69
C LEU A 187 -17.00 -19.76 -2.25
N HIS A 188 -17.97 -20.63 -1.98
CA HIS A 188 -19.28 -20.21 -1.48
C HIS A 188 -19.17 -19.54 -0.10
N SER A 189 -18.39 -20.11 0.82
CA SER A 189 -18.12 -19.50 2.13
C SER A 189 -17.48 -18.12 1.97
N LEU A 190 -16.45 -17.99 1.13
CA LEU A 190 -15.76 -16.72 0.90
C LEU A 190 -16.68 -15.65 0.32
N LEU A 191 -17.57 -16.03 -0.62
CA LEU A 191 -18.55 -15.10 -1.18
C LEU A 191 -19.57 -14.64 -0.12
N ALA A 192 -19.99 -15.52 0.79
CA ALA A 192 -20.84 -15.15 1.92
C ALA A 192 -20.11 -14.21 2.88
N ASP A 193 -18.86 -14.51 3.22
CA ASP A 193 -18.01 -13.67 4.09
C ASP A 193 -17.82 -12.26 3.51
N LEU A 194 -17.70 -12.14 2.18
CA LEU A 194 -17.63 -10.84 1.49
C LEU A 194 -18.93 -10.03 1.63
N VAL A 195 -20.09 -10.69 1.65
CA VAL A 195 -21.38 -10.03 1.90
C VAL A 195 -21.44 -9.54 3.34
N PHE A 196 -21.11 -10.38 4.33
CA PHE A 196 -21.06 -9.97 5.74
C PHE A 196 -20.05 -8.85 5.98
N PHE A 197 -18.90 -8.90 5.33
CA PHE A 197 -17.87 -7.86 5.40
C PHE A 197 -18.43 -6.49 4.99
N ILE A 198 -19.06 -6.39 3.82
CA ILE A 198 -19.59 -5.10 3.31
C ILE A 198 -20.80 -4.63 4.14
N THR A 199 -21.62 -5.57 4.60
CA THR A 199 -22.87 -5.29 5.32
C THR A 199 -22.66 -5.04 6.82
N GLU A 200 -21.47 -5.31 7.35
CA GLU A 200 -21.14 -5.29 8.79
C GLU A 200 -22.10 -6.14 9.64
N SER A 201 -22.70 -7.17 9.03
CA SER A 201 -23.66 -8.05 9.69
C SER A 201 -22.96 -9.26 10.31
N GLU A 202 -23.58 -9.84 11.33
CA GLU A 202 -23.08 -11.09 11.93
C GLU A 202 -23.23 -12.27 10.96
N ASN A 203 -22.27 -13.19 10.99
CA ASN A 203 -22.22 -14.39 10.13
C ASN A 203 -23.37 -15.41 10.38
N SER A 204 -24.34 -15.08 11.25
CA SER A 204 -25.47 -15.91 11.64
C SER A 204 -26.72 -15.70 10.78
N VAL A 205 -26.77 -14.66 9.95
CA VAL A 205 -27.91 -14.32 9.09
C VAL A 205 -27.71 -14.87 7.68
N ASN A 206 -28.79 -15.27 6.99
CA ASN A 206 -28.70 -15.66 5.58
C ASN A 206 -28.15 -14.48 4.73
N PRO A 207 -27.06 -14.63 3.96
CA PRO A 207 -26.46 -13.55 3.18
C PRO A 207 -27.43 -12.83 2.24
N PHE A 208 -28.49 -13.50 1.79
CA PHE A 208 -29.47 -12.96 0.86
C PHE A 208 -30.59 -12.15 1.54
N GLU A 209 -30.72 -12.23 2.86
CA GLU A 209 -31.80 -11.58 3.63
C GLU A 209 -31.33 -10.30 4.36
N ILE A 210 -30.06 -9.93 4.17
CA ILE A 210 -29.47 -8.78 4.85
C ILE A 210 -29.99 -7.48 4.21
N THR A 211 -30.53 -6.61 5.05
CA THR A 211 -30.94 -5.25 4.66
C THR A 211 -29.91 -4.25 5.17
N MET A 212 -29.35 -3.45 4.27
CA MET A 212 -28.34 -2.45 4.62
C MET A 212 -28.98 -1.09 4.87
N ASN A 213 -28.97 -0.63 6.13
CA ASN A 213 -29.45 0.70 6.48
C ASN A 213 -28.37 1.79 6.34
N LYS A 214 -27.09 1.44 6.56
CA LYS A 214 -25.96 2.38 6.41
C LYS A 214 -24.75 1.68 5.81
N PRO A 215 -24.37 1.98 4.55
CA PRO A 215 -23.23 1.34 3.92
C PRO A 215 -21.90 1.85 4.47
N ASN A 216 -20.98 0.92 4.79
CA ASN A 216 -19.59 1.25 5.07
C ASN A 216 -18.87 1.55 3.75
N ARG A 217 -18.62 2.85 3.49
CA ARG A 217 -17.96 3.32 2.27
C ARG A 217 -16.52 2.82 2.13
N GLU A 218 -15.79 2.68 3.23
CA GLU A 218 -14.39 2.22 3.20
C GLU A 218 -14.29 0.76 2.78
N ARG A 219 -15.14 -0.13 3.34
CA ARG A 219 -15.18 -1.54 2.93
C ARG A 219 -15.64 -1.71 1.49
N GLN A 220 -16.61 -0.93 1.03
CA GLN A 220 -16.99 -0.91 -0.39
C GLN A 220 -15.85 -0.44 -1.29
N LYS A 221 -15.05 0.53 -0.82
CA LYS A 221 -13.86 1.00 -1.54
C LYS A 221 -12.83 -0.12 -1.70
N LEU A 222 -12.60 -0.91 -0.65
CA LEU A 222 -11.70 -2.06 -0.68
C LEU A 222 -12.11 -3.11 -1.71
N MET A 223 -13.42 -3.35 -1.91
CA MET A 223 -13.93 -4.26 -2.94
C MET A 223 -13.46 -3.89 -4.36
N ARG A 224 -13.33 -2.58 -4.62
CA ARG A 224 -12.82 -2.06 -5.89
C ARG A 224 -11.30 -2.00 -5.92
N GLU A 225 -10.69 -1.41 -4.88
CA GLU A 225 -9.23 -1.15 -4.85
C GLU A 225 -8.40 -2.45 -4.80
N GLN A 226 -8.90 -3.52 -4.16
CA GLN A 226 -8.22 -4.82 -4.12
C GLN A 226 -8.66 -5.76 -5.25
N ASN A 227 -9.32 -5.25 -6.30
CA ASN A 227 -9.75 -6.00 -7.48
C ASN A 227 -10.72 -7.17 -7.21
N ILE A 228 -11.40 -7.21 -6.05
CA ILE A 228 -12.36 -8.27 -5.71
C ILE A 228 -13.50 -8.31 -6.74
N LEU A 229 -14.08 -7.15 -7.06
CA LEU A 229 -15.17 -7.05 -8.06
C LEU A 229 -14.73 -7.58 -9.43
N GLN A 230 -13.48 -7.30 -9.84
CA GLN A 230 -12.95 -7.79 -11.11
C GLN A 230 -12.92 -9.32 -11.13
N GLN A 231 -12.50 -9.97 -10.04
CA GLN A 231 -12.48 -11.44 -9.96
C GLN A 231 -13.89 -12.03 -9.94
N ILE A 232 -14.83 -11.40 -9.22
CA ILE A 232 -16.24 -11.81 -9.23
C ILE A 232 -16.81 -11.78 -10.66
N PHE A 233 -16.54 -10.71 -11.42
CA PHE A 233 -17.00 -10.63 -12.80
C PHE A 233 -16.37 -11.68 -13.72
N LYS A 234 -15.09 -12.05 -13.51
CA LYS A 234 -14.47 -13.16 -14.25
C LYS A 234 -15.18 -14.49 -13.99
N ILE A 235 -15.50 -14.78 -12.72
CA ILE A 235 -16.22 -16.00 -12.33
C ILE A 235 -17.63 -16.03 -12.95
N LEU A 236 -18.33 -14.89 -12.97
CA LEU A 236 -19.66 -14.78 -13.57
C LEU A 236 -19.64 -14.97 -15.09
N LYS A 237 -18.71 -14.32 -15.81
CA LYS A 237 -18.59 -14.44 -17.27
C LYS A 237 -18.38 -15.88 -17.71
N PHE A 238 -17.47 -16.61 -17.05
CA PHE A 238 -17.25 -18.02 -17.35
C PHE A 238 -18.53 -18.87 -17.27
N LYS A 239 -19.40 -18.58 -16.29
CA LYS A 239 -20.68 -19.30 -16.13
C LYS A 239 -21.66 -18.98 -17.25
N THR A 240 -21.65 -17.75 -17.77
CA THR A 240 -22.48 -17.34 -18.91
C THR A 240 -21.99 -18.02 -20.19
N ASP A 241 -20.69 -18.00 -20.47
CA ASP A 241 -20.10 -18.61 -21.66
C ASP A 241 -20.32 -20.14 -21.69
N LEU A 242 -20.28 -20.82 -20.54
CA LEU A 242 -20.65 -22.23 -20.42
C LEU A 242 -22.12 -22.51 -20.70
N LYS A 243 -23.02 -21.59 -20.34
CA LYS A 243 -24.45 -21.74 -20.61
C LYS A 243 -24.74 -21.57 -22.09
N GLU A 244 -24.17 -20.54 -22.72
CA GLU A 244 -24.31 -20.27 -24.16
C GLU A 244 -23.79 -21.45 -25.00
N ASN A 245 -22.60 -21.95 -24.69
CA ASN A 245 -22.05 -23.13 -25.37
C ASN A 245 -22.90 -24.40 -25.19
N ARG A 246 -23.61 -24.56 -24.07
CA ARG A 246 -24.54 -25.70 -23.89
C ARG A 246 -25.84 -25.52 -24.66
N SER A 247 -26.34 -24.29 -24.79
CA SER A 247 -27.52 -23.98 -25.60
C SER A 247 -27.26 -23.97 -27.11
N SER A 248 -26.01 -23.84 -27.56
CA SER A 248 -25.64 -23.97 -28.99
C SER A 248 -25.41 -25.41 -29.44
N ILE A 249 -25.44 -26.38 -28.53
CA ILE A 249 -25.27 -27.82 -28.80
C ILE A 249 -26.61 -28.58 -28.70
N GLN A 250 -27.71 -27.89 -28.37
CA GLN A 250 -29.09 -28.38 -28.48
C GLN A 250 -29.77 -27.78 -29.70
#